data_AF-A0A1M5DN57-F1
#
_entry.id   AF-A0A1M5DN57-F1
#
_cell.length_a   1.000
_cell.length_b   1.000
_cell.length_c   1.000
_cell.angle_alpha   90.00
_cell.angle_beta   90.00
_cell.angle_gamma   90.00
#
_symmetry.space_group_name_H-M   'P 1'
#
loop_
_entity.id
_entity.type
_entity.pdbx_description
1 polymer ?
#
loop_
_entity_poly.entity_id
_entity_poly.type
_entity_poly.pdbx_seq_one_letter_code
_entity_poly.pdbx_strand_id
1 'polypeptide(L)'
;MVVIEFKDRLARFGYNYIEKYLNAFGVRIEVVNGTEPKSLQEELVADILAILSSFSATLYGHRSKEFRKKVREAMKDIEAAEKAE
;
A
#
# COMPACT_ATOMS: atom_id res chain seq x y z
N MET A 1 -8.64 -10.68 24.63
CA MET A 1 -9.87 -10.03 24.12
C MET A 1 -9.47 -8.65 23.64
N VAL A 2 -9.90 -8.27 22.44
CA VAL A 2 -9.63 -6.97 21.82
C VAL A 2 -10.96 -6.27 21.65
N VAL A 3 -11.06 -5.01 22.10
CA VAL A 3 -12.28 -4.21 21.97
C VAL A 3 -11.98 -3.06 21.03
N ILE A 4 -12.81 -2.88 20.01
CA ILE A 4 -12.67 -1.82 19.02
C ILE A 4 -13.98 -1.07 18.86
N GLU A 5 -13.89 0.21 18.55
CA GLU A 5 -15.08 1.03 18.35
C GLU A 5 -15.80 0.65 17.04
N PHE A 6 -15.04 0.49 15.95
CA PHE A 6 -15.51 0.11 14.62
C PHE A 6 -14.53 -0.86 13.95
N LYS A 7 -14.96 -1.62 12.94
CA LYS A 7 -14.10 -2.62 12.26
C LYS A 7 -12.93 -1.99 11.51
N ASP A 8 -13.16 -0.85 10.87
CA ASP A 8 -12.17 -0.11 10.09
C ASP A 8 -11.03 0.46 10.94
N ARG A 9 -11.27 0.70 12.24
CA ARG A 9 -10.25 1.09 13.23
C ARG A 9 -9.20 0.00 13.46
N LEU A 10 -9.58 -1.26 13.29
CA LEU A 10 -8.62 -2.37 13.38
C LEU A 10 -7.88 -2.56 12.05
N ALA A 11 -8.63 -2.60 10.94
CA ALA A 11 -8.06 -2.77 9.62
C ALA A 11 -9.02 -2.32 8.52
N ARG A 12 -8.51 -1.53 7.57
CA ARG A 12 -9.27 -1.14 6.36
C ARG A 12 -9.49 -2.30 5.40
N PHE A 13 -8.51 -3.21 5.31
CA PHE A 13 -8.61 -4.45 4.56
C PHE A 13 -8.11 -5.62 5.40
N GLY A 14 -8.64 -6.81 5.13
CA GLY A 14 -8.15 -8.02 5.77
C GLY A 14 -8.54 -8.18 7.24
N TYR A 15 -9.53 -7.41 7.73
CA TYR A 15 -10.14 -7.61 9.04
C TYR A 15 -10.44 -9.09 9.33
N ASN A 16 -11.08 -9.79 8.39
CA ASN A 16 -11.41 -11.22 8.54
C ASN A 16 -10.18 -12.12 8.70
N TYR A 17 -9.03 -11.77 8.11
CA TYR A 17 -7.80 -12.54 8.29
C TYR A 17 -7.27 -12.38 9.71
N ILE A 18 -7.25 -11.14 10.20
CA ILE A 18 -6.82 -10.80 11.56
C ILE A 18 -7.75 -11.44 12.59
N GLU A 19 -9.06 -11.36 12.37
CA GLU A 19 -10.07 -11.97 13.23
C GLU A 19 -9.91 -13.50 13.31
N LYS A 20 -9.76 -14.17 12.18
CA LYS A 20 -9.52 -15.63 12.16
C LYS A 20 -8.22 -16.01 12.85
N TYR A 21 -7.16 -15.24 12.60
CA TYR A 21 -5.86 -15.46 13.25
C TYR A 21 -5.98 -15.31 14.76
N LEU A 22 -6.54 -14.21 15.25
CA LEU A 22 -6.71 -13.96 16.69
C LEU A 22 -7.63 -15.00 17.35
N ASN A 23 -8.71 -15.40 16.69
CA ASN A 23 -9.59 -16.46 17.17
C ASN A 23 -8.86 -17.81 17.30
N ALA A 24 -7.91 -18.12 16.42
CA ALA A 24 -7.09 -19.33 16.53
C ALA A 24 -6.24 -19.35 17.81
N PHE A 25 -5.89 -18.19 18.36
CA PHE A 25 -5.20 -18.04 19.65
C PHE A 25 -6.17 -17.79 20.83
N GLY A 26 -7.48 -18.00 20.63
CA GLY A 26 -8.49 -17.78 21.67
C GLY A 26 -8.77 -16.31 21.98
N VAL A 27 -8.31 -15.39 21.13
CA VAL A 27 -8.54 -13.95 21.28
C VAL A 27 -9.77 -13.53 20.49
N ARG A 28 -10.84 -13.17 21.19
CA ARG A 28 -12.04 -12.58 20.58
C ARG A 28 -11.90 -11.08 20.35
N ILE A 29 -12.47 -10.60 19.24
CA ILE A 29 -12.64 -9.19 18.91
C ILE A 29 -14.10 -8.80 19.16
N GLU A 30 -14.32 -7.70 19.89
CA GLU A 30 -15.65 -7.15 20.17
C GLU A 30 -15.74 -5.73 19.61
N VAL A 31 -16.82 -5.44 18.85
CA VAL A 31 -17.03 -4.16 18.18
C VAL A 31 -18.17 -3.42 18.88
N VAL A 32 -17.90 -2.21 19.36
CA VAL A 32 -18.81 -1.47 20.25
C VAL A 32 -19.86 -0.66 19.50
N ASN A 33 -19.56 -0.09 18.33
CA ASN A 33 -20.48 0.76 17.56
C ASN A 33 -20.77 0.21 16.15
N GLY A 34 -22.02 0.44 15.68
CA GLY A 34 -22.57 -0.14 14.45
C GLY A 34 -22.59 0.75 13.20
N THR A 35 -22.34 2.06 13.33
CA THR A 35 -22.40 2.99 12.18
C THR A 35 -21.37 4.11 12.26
N GLU A 36 -20.65 4.29 11.15
CA GLU A 36 -19.50 5.18 11.03
C GLU A 36 -19.89 6.69 10.99
N PRO A 37 -19.09 7.57 11.63
CA PRO A 37 -19.30 9.03 11.58
C PRO A 37 -18.90 9.65 10.23
N LYS A 38 -19.40 10.86 9.95
CA LYS A 38 -19.16 11.62 8.69
C LYS A 38 -17.67 11.84 8.32
N SER A 39 -16.75 11.80 9.27
CA SER A 39 -15.30 11.86 9.02
C SER A 39 -14.75 10.67 8.24
N LEU A 40 -15.53 9.59 8.13
CA LEU A 40 -15.17 8.39 7.38
C LEU A 40 -14.90 8.67 5.90
N GLN A 41 -15.64 9.61 5.29
CA GLN A 41 -15.55 9.88 3.86
C GLN A 41 -14.16 10.41 3.48
N GLU A 42 -13.62 11.32 4.30
CA GLU A 42 -12.27 11.85 4.13
C GLU A 42 -11.21 10.76 4.35
N GLU A 43 -11.40 9.92 5.37
CA GLU A 43 -10.53 8.78 5.68
C GLU A 43 -10.53 7.76 4.52
N LEU A 44 -11.68 7.49 3.91
CA LEU A 44 -11.83 6.59 2.76
C LEU A 44 -11.10 7.14 1.53
N VAL A 45 -11.25 8.45 1.27
CA VAL A 45 -10.55 9.10 0.16
C VAL A 45 -9.03 9.04 0.36
N ALA A 46 -8.55 9.30 1.57
CA ALA A 46 -7.13 9.21 1.90
C ALA A 46 -6.60 7.78 1.68
N ASP A 47 -7.34 6.76 2.12
CA ASP A 47 -6.94 5.36 1.92
C ASP A 47 -6.90 4.97 0.44
N ILE A 48 -7.89 5.38 -0.35
CA ILE A 48 -7.91 5.13 -1.80
C ILE A 48 -6.71 5.80 -2.48
N LEU A 49 -6.39 7.04 -2.11
CA LEU A 49 -5.22 7.74 -2.63
C LEU A 49 -3.91 7.02 -2.26
N ALA A 50 -3.79 6.54 -1.02
CA ALA A 50 -2.63 5.78 -0.58
C ALA A 50 -2.46 4.45 -1.35
N ILE A 51 -3.56 3.73 -1.58
CA ILE A 51 -3.59 2.51 -2.39
C ILE A 51 -3.16 2.82 -3.82
N LEU A 52 -3.83 3.77 -4.49
CA LEU A 52 -3.54 4.15 -5.87
C LEU A 52 -2.09 4.61 -6.03
N SER A 53 -1.56 5.36 -5.07
CA SER A 53 -0.16 5.79 -5.05
C SER A 53 0.80 4.60 -4.97
N SER A 54 0.56 3.66 -4.03
CA SER A 54 1.38 2.45 -3.86
C SER A 54 1.36 1.53 -5.10
N PHE A 55 0.16 1.32 -5.67
CA PHE A 55 0.01 0.56 -6.91
C PHE A 55 0.67 1.25 -8.10
N SER A 56 0.53 2.58 -8.20
CA SER A 56 1.19 3.38 -9.25
C SER A 56 2.72 3.29 -9.12
N ALA A 57 3.27 3.41 -7.91
CA ALA A 57 4.69 3.25 -7.66
C ALA A 57 5.19 1.86 -8.07
N THR A 58 4.40 0.82 -7.85
CA THR A 58 4.74 -0.56 -8.25
C THR A 58 4.67 -0.73 -9.77
N LEU A 59 3.56 -0.33 -10.40
CA LEU A 59 3.32 -0.46 -11.85
C LEU A 59 4.26 0.41 -12.68
N TYR A 60 4.37 1.69 -12.34
CA TYR A 60 5.30 2.60 -13.03
C TYR A 60 6.73 2.40 -12.58
N GLY A 61 7.00 1.93 -11.35
CA GLY A 61 8.33 1.53 -10.92
C GLY A 61 8.89 0.38 -11.75
N HIS A 62 8.05 -0.58 -12.13
CA HIS A 62 8.44 -1.69 -13.02
C HIS A 62 8.78 -1.21 -14.44
N ARG A 63 7.99 -0.29 -15.02
CA ARG A 63 8.30 0.33 -16.32
C ARG A 63 9.53 1.25 -16.25
N SER A 64 9.71 1.92 -15.12
CA SER A 64 10.85 2.79 -14.84
C SER A 64 12.15 2.00 -14.70
N LYS A 65 12.13 0.72 -14.31
CA LYS A 65 13.36 -0.11 -14.28
C LYS A 65 13.94 -0.31 -15.69
N GLU A 66 13.11 -0.69 -16.65
CA GLU A 66 13.54 -0.85 -18.05
C GLU A 66 13.96 0.48 -18.67
N PHE A 67 13.23 1.56 -18.39
CA PHE A 67 13.60 2.90 -18.83
C PHE A 67 14.94 3.36 -18.22
N ARG A 68 15.12 3.20 -16.90
CA ARG A 68 16.38 3.53 -16.20
C ARG A 68 17.55 2.70 -16.70
N LYS A 69 17.33 1.43 -17.05
CA LYS A 69 18.35 0.56 -17.63
C LYS A 69 18.79 1.09 -19.00
N LYS A 70 17.84 1.39 -19.90
CA LYS A 70 18.12 1.95 -21.22
C LYS A 70 18.84 3.30 -21.16
N VAL A 71 18.40 4.18 -20.26
CA VAL A 71 19.07 5.48 -20.05
C VAL A 71 20.50 5.28 -19.55
N ARG A 72 20.74 4.34 -18.62
CA ARG A 72 22.08 4.05 -18.10
C ARG A 72 22.99 3.43 -19.16
N GLU A 73 22.47 2.58 -20.03
CA GLU A 73 23.20 2.02 -21.17
C GLU A 73 23.58 3.13 -22.15
N ALA A 74 22.62 3.97 -22.56
CA ALA A 74 22.89 5.11 -23.44
C ALA A 74 23.93 6.09 -22.86
N MET A 75 23.91 6.35 -21.54
CA MET A 75 24.92 7.19 -20.90
C MET A 75 26.32 6.57 -20.92
N LYS A 76 26.43 5.24 -20.74
CA LYS A 76 27.72 4.54 -20.85
C LYS A 76 28.27 4.56 -22.27
N ASP A 77 27.40 4.43 -23.26
CA ASP A 77 27.81 4.45 -24.67
C ASP A 77 28.36 5.84 -25.07
N ILE A 78 27.75 6.92 -24.54
CA ILE A 78 28.26 8.29 -24.72
C ILE A 78 29.62 8.46 -24.02
N GLU A 79 29.77 8.03 -22.77
CA GLU A 79 31.06 8.11 -22.04
C GLU A 79 32.17 7.26 -22.70
N ALA A 80 31.82 6.16 -23.36
CA ALA A 80 32.76 5.32 -24.08
C ALA A 80 33.18 5.95 -25.41
N ALA A 81 32.27 6.64 -26.10
CA ALA A 81 32.56 7.39 -27.32
C ALA A 81 33.49 8.59 -27.04
N GLU A 82 33.25 9.32 -25.95
CA GLU A 82 34.09 10.47 -25.54
C GLU A 82 35.50 10.07 -25.07
N LYS A 83 35.73 8.80 -24.69
CA LYS A 83 37.06 8.29 -24.30
C LYS A 83 37.82 7.63 -25.44
N ALA A 84 37.15 7.38 -26.57
CA ALA A 84 37.75 6.80 -27.77
C ALA A 84 38.20 7.90 -28.76
N GLU A 85 37.82 9.15 -28.51
CA GLU A 85 38.30 10.37 -29.17
C GLU A 85 39.45 11.01 -28.36
#